data_AF-A0A4W5QH76-F1
#
_entry.id   AF-A0A4W5QH76-F1
#
_cell.length_a   1.000
_cell.length_b   1.000
_cell.length_c   1.000
_cell.angle_alpha   90.00
_cell.angle_beta   90.00
_cell.angle_gamma   90.00
#
_symmetry.space_group_name_H-M   'P 1'
#
loop_
_entity.id
_entity.type
_entity.pdbx_description
1 polymer ?
#
loop_
_entity_poly.entity_id
_entity_poly.type
_entity_poly.pdbx_seq_one_letter_code
_entity_poly.pdbx_strand_id
1 'polypeptide(L)'
;MEYKFGIQVFILLFWRSALDALVSGNDGGWSQNSEYSLTDEGPCNIDIWDKASLSHRQFIQQYAYSKPVILKGFSDNTKFQFLCSKSSLLQEYGERMVRLSTANTYSYRKVDVRFEEFVDLLLRPQSLDTLGSDTLYFFGDNNFTEWHSLFENYKAPRYMLPHTTGAYSFGIAGPGTGVPFHWHGPGYSEIIYGRKVNNT
;
A
#
# COMPACT_ATOMS: atom_id res chain seq x y z
N MET A 1 5.27 68.41 -16.81
CA MET A 1 5.70 67.02 -17.07
C MET A 1 6.12 66.42 -15.73
N GLU A 2 5.24 65.61 -15.17
CA GLU A 2 5.41 64.99 -13.85
C GLU A 2 6.36 63.79 -13.95
N TYR A 3 7.36 63.74 -13.06
CA TYR A 3 8.22 62.58 -12.87
C TYR A 3 7.55 61.62 -11.88
N LYS A 4 7.12 60.45 -12.35
CA LYS A 4 6.61 59.37 -11.48
C LYS A 4 7.77 58.49 -11.00
N PHE A 5 7.89 58.40 -9.68
CA PHE A 5 8.80 57.52 -8.94
C PHE A 5 8.37 56.06 -9.17
N GLY A 6 9.19 55.26 -9.85
CA GLY A 6 8.96 53.82 -10.02
C GLY A 6 9.56 53.06 -8.83
N ILE A 7 8.72 52.64 -7.88
CA ILE A 7 9.11 51.69 -6.82
C ILE A 7 9.17 50.31 -7.47
N GLN A 8 10.37 49.76 -7.68
CA GLN A 8 10.55 48.35 -8.00
C GLN A 8 10.21 47.51 -6.78
N VAL A 9 9.01 46.93 -6.78
CA VAL A 9 8.58 45.94 -5.80
C VAL A 9 9.24 44.61 -6.15
N PHE A 10 10.34 44.29 -5.46
CA PHE A 10 10.88 42.94 -5.41
C PHE A 10 9.97 42.10 -4.49
N ILE A 11 8.91 41.52 -5.04
CA ILE A 11 8.20 40.44 -4.34
C ILE A 11 8.96 39.14 -4.58
N LEU A 12 9.56 38.67 -3.49
CA LEU A 12 10.23 37.39 -3.33
C LEU A 12 9.38 36.27 -3.92
N LEU A 13 9.84 35.70 -5.03
CA LEU A 13 9.49 34.34 -5.43
C LEU A 13 10.15 33.40 -4.42
N PHE A 14 9.56 33.27 -3.23
CA PHE A 14 9.85 32.17 -2.34
C PHE A 14 9.43 30.90 -3.07
N TRP A 15 10.44 30.22 -3.58
CA TRP A 15 10.36 28.90 -4.18
C TRP A 15 9.47 28.00 -3.30
N ARG A 16 8.45 27.42 -3.93
CA ARG A 16 7.59 26.35 -3.40
C ARG A 16 8.36 25.04 -3.17
N SER A 17 9.68 25.06 -3.04
CA SER A 17 10.51 23.86 -2.89
C SER A 17 10.47 23.25 -1.48
N ALA A 18 10.01 24.00 -0.47
CA ALA A 18 9.93 23.50 0.90
C ALA A 18 8.64 22.71 1.21
N LEU A 19 7.56 22.93 0.45
CA LEU A 19 6.31 22.20 0.66
C LEU A 19 6.26 20.86 -0.08
N ASP A 20 6.90 20.78 -1.24
CA ASP A 20 7.05 19.52 -1.99
C ASP A 20 8.00 18.53 -1.28
N ALA A 21 8.94 19.04 -0.46
CA ALA A 21 9.83 18.22 0.37
C ALA A 21 9.12 17.53 1.56
N LEU A 22 7.97 18.06 2.01
CA LEU A 22 7.17 17.44 3.07
C LEU A 22 6.40 16.20 2.58
N VAL A 23 6.31 16.01 1.26
CA VAL A 23 5.72 14.86 0.58
C VAL A 23 6.82 13.95 0.00
N SER A 24 8.04 14.01 0.54
CA SER A 24 8.87 12.79 0.59
C SER A 24 8.27 11.90 1.68
N GLY A 25 7.20 11.20 1.29
CA GLY A 25 6.37 10.42 2.20
C GLY A 25 7.23 9.44 2.99
N ASN A 26 7.22 9.59 4.31
CA ASN A 26 7.82 8.64 5.24
C ASN A 26 7.42 7.21 4.83
N ASP A 27 8.40 6.39 4.46
CA ASP A 27 8.20 5.01 3.99
C ASP A 27 7.96 4.01 5.14
N GLY A 28 7.83 4.52 6.37
CA GLY A 28 7.62 3.73 7.57
C GLY A 28 8.86 2.96 8.03
N GLY A 29 10.04 3.23 7.46
CA GLY A 29 11.25 2.44 7.67
C GLY A 29 11.26 1.11 6.90
N TRP A 30 10.39 0.96 5.89
CA TRP A 30 10.30 -0.25 5.07
C TRP A 30 11.20 -0.21 3.84
N SER A 31 11.66 0.96 3.41
CA SER A 31 12.60 1.00 2.30
C SER A 31 13.93 0.38 2.72
N GLN A 32 14.42 -0.50 1.85
CA GLN A 32 15.82 -0.82 1.77
C GLN A 32 16.27 -0.21 0.44
N ASN A 33 17.52 0.29 0.36
CA ASN A 33 18.11 0.78 -0.88
C ASN A 33 18.21 -0.39 -1.89
N SER A 34 17.09 -0.76 -2.50
CA SER A 34 17.03 -1.83 -3.47
C SER A 34 17.14 -1.22 -4.85
N GLU A 35 18.15 -1.63 -5.61
CA GLU A 35 18.28 -1.33 -7.04
C GLU A 35 17.13 -1.91 -7.88
N TYR A 36 16.28 -2.75 -7.27
CA TYR A 36 15.00 -3.21 -7.79
C TYR A 36 13.94 -2.08 -7.81
N SER A 37 14.27 -0.97 -8.45
CA SER A 37 13.24 -0.07 -8.93
C SER A 37 12.69 -0.66 -10.22
N LEU A 38 11.41 -1.00 -10.25
CA LEU A 38 10.70 -1.26 -11.49
C LEU A 38 10.75 0.06 -12.29
N THR A 39 11.62 0.12 -13.30
CA THR A 39 11.87 1.30 -14.14
C THR A 39 11.05 1.30 -15.42
N ASP A 40 10.39 0.18 -15.74
CA ASP A 40 9.62 -0.02 -16.97
C ASP A 40 8.17 -0.48 -16.66
N GLU A 41 7.47 0.31 -15.84
CA GLU A 41 6.07 0.02 -15.45
C GLU A 41 5.05 0.49 -16.50
N GLY A 42 5.50 1.21 -17.54
CA GLY A 42 4.62 1.90 -18.49
C GLY A 42 3.71 2.96 -17.82
N PRO A 43 2.84 3.64 -18.59
CA PRO A 43 1.85 4.55 -18.03
C PRO A 43 0.68 3.79 -17.40
N CYS A 44 0.22 4.23 -16.22
CA CYS A 44 -1.01 3.74 -15.61
C CYS A 44 -2.22 4.11 -16.48
N ASN A 45 -3.00 3.11 -16.90
CA ASN A 45 -4.20 3.27 -17.72
C ASN A 45 -5.52 3.10 -16.93
N ILE A 46 -5.44 2.93 -15.62
CA ILE A 46 -6.61 2.81 -14.73
C ILE A 46 -7.08 4.21 -14.32
N ASP A 47 -8.40 4.42 -14.34
CA ASP A 47 -9.03 5.67 -13.88
C ASP A 47 -8.63 5.98 -12.43
N ILE A 48 -8.16 7.22 -12.19
CA ILE A 48 -7.74 7.69 -10.87
C ILE A 48 -8.67 8.80 -10.39
N TRP A 49 -9.21 8.65 -9.19
CA TRP A 49 -9.93 9.71 -8.48
C TRP A 49 -9.09 10.24 -7.32
N ASP A 50 -8.74 11.53 -7.33
CA ASP A 50 -7.93 12.18 -6.26
C ASP A 50 -8.72 13.08 -5.31
N LYS A 51 -10.03 13.23 -5.54
CA LYS A 51 -10.93 14.03 -4.70
C LYS A 51 -12.04 13.12 -4.21
N ALA A 52 -12.41 13.25 -2.93
CA ALA A 52 -13.47 12.48 -2.28
C ALA A 52 -14.91 12.76 -2.83
N SER A 53 -15.03 13.13 -4.10
CA SER A 53 -16.27 13.51 -4.79
C SER A 53 -16.98 12.35 -5.48
N LEU A 54 -16.35 11.17 -5.61
CA LEU A 54 -17.02 10.00 -6.17
C LEU A 54 -18.16 9.55 -5.24
N SER A 55 -19.41 9.67 -5.69
CA SER A 55 -20.55 9.17 -4.89
C SER A 55 -20.64 7.64 -4.96
N HIS A 56 -21.26 7.03 -3.95
CA HIS A 56 -21.50 5.58 -3.95
C HIS A 56 -22.33 5.14 -5.16
N ARG A 57 -23.35 5.92 -5.56
CA ARG A 57 -24.15 5.64 -6.77
C ARG A 57 -23.28 5.61 -8.02
N GLN A 58 -22.41 6.60 -8.21
CA GLN A 58 -21.50 6.64 -9.36
C GLN A 58 -20.52 5.47 -9.34
N PHE A 59 -19.98 5.10 -8.16
CA PHE A 59 -19.14 3.92 -8.02
C PHE A 59 -19.85 2.66 -8.50
N ILE A 60 -21.08 2.41 -8.04
CA ILE A 60 -21.87 1.24 -8.43
C ILE A 60 -22.19 1.25 -9.93
N GLN A 61 -22.55 2.40 -10.49
CA GLN A 61 -22.98 2.49 -11.89
C GLN A 61 -21.82 2.43 -12.90
N GLN A 62 -20.63 2.93 -12.55
CA GLN A 62 -19.53 3.13 -13.50
C GLN A 62 -18.38 2.14 -13.33
N TYR A 63 -18.17 1.61 -12.13
CA TYR A 63 -16.98 0.82 -11.79
C TYR A 63 -17.32 -0.57 -11.27
N ALA A 64 -18.27 -0.68 -10.34
CA ALA A 64 -18.66 -1.97 -9.79
C ALA A 64 -19.02 -2.95 -10.91
N TYR A 65 -18.44 -4.16 -10.85
CA TYR A 65 -18.61 -5.23 -11.82
C TYR A 65 -18.20 -4.93 -13.27
N SER A 66 -17.60 -3.75 -13.53
CA SER A 66 -17.37 -3.25 -14.90
C SER A 66 -15.89 -3.01 -15.19
N LYS A 67 -15.20 -2.23 -14.36
CA LYS A 67 -13.79 -1.86 -14.57
C LYS A 67 -13.10 -1.44 -13.26
N PRO A 68 -11.78 -1.61 -13.14
CA PRO A 68 -11.03 -1.17 -11.97
C PRO A 68 -10.97 0.37 -11.83
N VAL A 69 -10.73 0.85 -10.62
CA VAL A 69 -10.54 2.27 -10.30
C VAL A 69 -9.55 2.43 -9.15
N ILE A 70 -8.69 3.44 -9.23
CA ILE A 70 -7.79 3.83 -8.15
C ILE A 70 -8.40 5.02 -7.40
N LEU A 71 -8.54 4.86 -6.08
CA LEU A 71 -9.15 5.85 -5.20
C LEU A 71 -8.07 6.41 -4.27
N LYS A 72 -7.74 7.71 -4.42
CA LYS A 72 -6.76 8.40 -3.57
C LYS A 72 -7.48 9.33 -2.59
N GLY A 73 -7.13 9.26 -1.30
CA GLY A 73 -7.67 10.15 -0.27
C GLY A 73 -9.13 9.90 0.11
N PHE A 74 -9.64 8.66 -0.02
CA PHE A 74 -11.03 8.31 0.32
C PHE A 74 -11.24 7.76 1.73
N SER A 75 -10.17 7.43 2.45
CA SER A 75 -10.15 7.00 3.85
C SER A 75 -9.02 7.73 4.60
N ASP A 76 -9.26 8.08 5.86
CA ASP A 76 -8.21 8.56 6.76
C ASP A 76 -7.72 7.41 7.65
N ASN A 77 -6.67 6.75 7.15
CA ASN A 77 -5.96 5.68 7.82
C ASN A 77 -4.59 6.15 8.38
N THR A 78 -4.41 7.45 8.65
CA THR A 78 -3.12 8.00 9.12
C THR A 78 -2.59 7.29 10.38
N LYS A 79 -3.47 7.02 11.34
CA LYS A 79 -3.11 6.25 12.55
C LYS A 79 -2.72 4.81 12.22
N PHE A 80 -3.51 4.14 11.39
CA PHE A 80 -3.24 2.76 10.96
C PHE A 80 -1.91 2.67 10.20
N GLN A 81 -1.64 3.64 9.32
CA GLN A 81 -0.36 3.76 8.61
C GLN A 81 0.81 3.90 9.58
N PHE A 82 0.74 4.83 10.55
CA PHE A 82 1.77 4.97 11.58
C PHE A 82 2.02 3.66 12.35
N LEU A 83 0.96 2.99 12.78
CA LEU A 83 1.06 1.70 13.48
C LEU A 83 1.66 0.60 12.60
N CYS A 84 1.51 0.69 11.28
CA CYS A 84 2.14 -0.20 10.32
C CYS A 84 3.60 0.14 10.00
N SER A 85 4.21 1.16 10.63
CA SER A 85 5.64 1.42 10.45
C SER A 85 6.47 0.22 10.94
N LYS A 86 7.65 0.01 10.34
CA LYS A 86 8.54 -1.11 10.68
C LYS A 86 8.86 -1.16 12.16
N SER A 87 9.20 -0.02 12.75
CA SER A 87 9.53 0.07 14.18
C SER A 87 8.31 -0.21 15.06
N SER A 88 7.14 0.35 14.75
CA SER A 88 5.92 0.09 15.52
C SER A 88 5.50 -1.38 15.47
N LEU A 89 5.54 -2.00 14.29
CA LEU A 89 5.19 -3.42 14.17
C LEU A 89 6.20 -4.32 14.88
N LEU A 90 7.51 -4.06 14.77
CA LEU A 90 8.52 -4.84 15.48
C LEU A 90 8.40 -4.69 17.00
N GLN A 91 8.14 -3.48 17.49
CA GLN A 91 7.98 -3.21 18.92
C GLN A 91 6.80 -3.98 19.52
N GLU A 92 5.65 -3.99 18.83
CA GLU A 92 4.41 -4.56 19.36
C GLU A 92 4.28 -6.07 19.05
N TYR A 93 4.72 -6.50 17.86
CA TYR A 93 4.45 -7.83 17.31
C TYR A 93 5.71 -8.67 17.08
N GLY A 94 6.92 -8.15 17.30
CA GLY A 94 8.19 -8.81 16.97
C GLY A 94 8.30 -10.27 17.43
N GLU A 95 7.92 -10.53 18.69
CA GLU A 95 7.99 -11.86 19.29
C GLU A 95 6.82 -12.78 18.89
N ARG A 96 5.76 -12.24 18.28
CA ARG A 96 4.56 -13.02 17.91
C ARG A 96 4.82 -13.88 16.68
N MET A 97 4.22 -15.06 16.67
CA MET A 97 4.28 -15.95 15.50
C MET A 97 3.41 -15.42 14.38
N VAL A 98 3.95 -15.41 13.16
CA VAL A 98 3.23 -15.15 11.92
C VAL A 98 3.33 -16.36 11.00
N ARG A 99 2.25 -16.63 10.28
CA ARG A 99 2.20 -17.68 9.27
C ARG A 99 2.53 -17.09 7.90
N LEU A 100 3.66 -17.52 7.34
CA LEU A 100 4.08 -17.19 5.99
C LEU A 100 3.52 -18.21 5.01
N SER A 101 3.14 -17.75 3.83
CA SER A 101 2.65 -18.56 2.73
C SER A 101 3.54 -18.38 1.50
N THR A 102 3.54 -19.37 0.60
CA THR A 102 4.19 -19.20 -0.71
C THR A 102 3.40 -18.26 -1.61
N ALA A 103 4.10 -17.40 -2.33
CA ALA A 103 3.56 -16.39 -3.25
C ALA A 103 3.05 -16.98 -4.58
N ASN A 104 2.35 -18.11 -4.51
CA ASN A 104 1.66 -18.73 -5.64
C ASN A 104 0.16 -18.83 -5.34
N THR A 105 -0.65 -19.11 -6.36
CA THR A 105 -2.12 -19.12 -6.29
C THR A 105 -2.70 -20.04 -5.21
N TYR A 106 -1.95 -21.05 -4.77
CA TYR A 106 -2.46 -22.11 -3.88
C TYR A 106 -1.81 -22.13 -2.49
N SER A 107 -0.75 -21.34 -2.27
CA SER A 107 -0.07 -21.19 -0.97
C SER A 107 0.29 -22.52 -0.28
N TYR A 108 0.77 -23.50 -1.04
CA TYR A 108 0.92 -24.89 -0.58
C TYR A 108 1.83 -25.08 0.64
N ARG A 109 2.90 -24.29 0.75
CA ARG A 109 3.80 -24.34 1.90
C ARG A 109 3.47 -23.19 2.85
N LYS A 110 3.28 -23.54 4.12
CA LYS A 110 3.09 -22.60 5.21
C LYS A 110 4.20 -22.78 6.25
N VAL A 111 4.75 -21.68 6.73
CA VAL A 111 5.84 -21.68 7.72
C VAL A 111 5.51 -20.68 8.80
N ASP A 112 5.52 -21.12 10.05
CA ASP A 112 5.33 -20.25 11.20
C ASP A 112 6.71 -19.78 11.69
N VAL A 113 6.92 -18.46 11.76
CA VAL A 113 8.16 -17.83 12.26
C VAL A 113 7.81 -16.67 13.20
N ARG A 114 8.76 -16.20 14.02
CA ARG A 114 8.56 -14.94 14.74
C ARG A 114 8.52 -13.77 13.75
N PHE A 115 7.72 -12.76 14.02
CA PHE A 115 7.61 -11.59 13.13
C PHE A 115 8.95 -10.88 12.94
N GLU A 116 9.76 -10.75 13.99
CA GLU A 116 11.12 -10.21 13.92
C GLU A 116 12.00 -11.02 12.95
N GLU A 117 11.92 -12.35 12.98
CA GLU A 117 12.71 -13.25 12.15
C GLU A 117 12.31 -13.10 10.67
N PHE A 118 11.00 -12.99 10.42
CA PHE A 118 10.49 -12.68 9.08
C PHE A 118 11.07 -11.36 8.57
N VAL A 119 11.00 -10.29 9.36
CA VAL A 119 11.44 -8.94 8.96
C VAL A 119 12.96 -8.88 8.73
N ASP A 120 13.76 -9.53 9.56
CA ASP A 120 15.22 -9.43 9.49
C ASP A 120 15.86 -10.44 8.53
N LEU A 121 15.29 -11.63 8.40
CA LEU A 121 15.91 -12.73 7.66
C LEU A 121 15.23 -13.04 6.32
N LEU A 122 13.90 -12.86 6.22
CA LEU A 122 13.12 -13.34 5.08
C LEU A 122 12.55 -12.22 4.21
N LEU A 123 12.31 -11.04 4.77
CA LEU A 123 11.77 -9.87 4.08
C LEU A 123 12.85 -9.17 3.24
N ARG A 124 13.33 -9.86 2.20
CA ARG A 124 14.40 -9.42 1.31
C ARG A 124 13.93 -9.27 -0.13
N PRO A 125 14.59 -8.43 -0.94
CA PRO A 125 14.34 -8.38 -2.38
C PRO A 125 14.44 -9.77 -3.03
N GLN A 126 13.49 -10.10 -3.90
CA GLN A 126 13.46 -11.34 -4.65
C GLN A 126 14.10 -11.15 -6.03
N SER A 127 14.83 -12.17 -6.50
CA SER A 127 15.30 -12.19 -7.89
C SER A 127 14.11 -12.33 -8.84
N LEU A 128 14.23 -11.79 -10.05
CA LEU A 128 13.24 -12.01 -11.12
C LEU A 128 13.13 -13.47 -11.55
N ASP A 129 14.18 -14.27 -11.30
CA ASP A 129 14.20 -15.71 -11.58
C ASP A 129 13.62 -16.56 -10.44
N THR A 130 13.32 -15.98 -9.28
CA THR A 130 12.75 -16.71 -8.15
C THR A 130 11.30 -17.08 -8.44
N LEU A 131 10.97 -18.37 -8.32
CA LEU A 131 9.59 -18.82 -8.48
C LEU A 131 8.72 -18.34 -7.32
N GLY A 132 7.47 -17.97 -7.59
CA GLY A 132 6.51 -17.62 -6.54
C GLY A 132 6.25 -18.75 -5.55
N SER A 133 6.49 -20.02 -5.92
CA SER A 133 6.46 -21.17 -5.00
C SER A 133 7.58 -21.15 -3.95
N ASP A 134 8.65 -20.42 -4.21
CA ASP A 134 9.86 -20.40 -3.41
C ASP A 134 9.97 -19.08 -2.61
N THR A 135 9.14 -18.09 -2.93
CA THR A 135 9.01 -16.83 -2.20
C THR A 135 7.98 -16.96 -1.07
N LEU A 136 8.41 -16.67 0.16
CA LEU A 136 7.53 -16.57 1.32
C LEU A 136 7.11 -15.12 1.58
N TYR A 137 5.86 -14.92 1.96
CA TYR A 137 5.32 -13.63 2.35
C TYR A 137 4.25 -13.78 3.43
N PHE A 138 4.06 -12.73 4.23
CA PHE A 138 3.04 -12.71 5.28
C PHE A 138 1.72 -12.21 4.68
N PHE A 139 0.74 -13.10 4.47
CA PHE A 139 -0.56 -12.74 3.91
C PHE A 139 -1.62 -13.83 4.16
N GLY A 140 -2.88 -13.44 4.32
CA GLY A 140 -4.06 -14.33 4.29
C GLY A 140 -4.37 -15.05 5.61
N ASP A 141 -3.37 -15.68 6.24
CA ASP A 141 -3.55 -16.41 7.51
C ASP A 141 -3.24 -15.55 8.75
N ASN A 142 -3.79 -14.33 8.80
CA ASN A 142 -3.56 -13.45 9.94
C ASN A 142 -4.27 -13.98 11.20
N ASN A 143 -3.59 -13.97 12.35
CA ASN A 143 -4.22 -14.24 13.63
C ASN A 143 -4.96 -12.98 14.13
N PHE A 144 -6.26 -12.89 13.84
CA PHE A 144 -7.08 -11.72 14.19
C PHE A 144 -7.25 -11.47 15.68
N THR A 145 -7.02 -12.47 16.53
CA THR A 145 -7.03 -12.28 17.99
C THR A 145 -5.74 -11.61 18.44
N GLU A 146 -4.59 -12.16 18.03
CA GLU A 146 -3.28 -11.60 18.38
C GLU A 146 -3.06 -10.23 17.74
N TRP A 147 -3.58 -9.98 16.54
CA TRP A 147 -3.39 -8.73 15.80
C TRP A 147 -4.58 -7.76 15.93
N HIS A 148 -5.50 -8.04 16.86
CA HIS A 148 -6.74 -7.27 17.01
C HIS A 148 -6.51 -5.77 17.18
N SER A 149 -5.56 -5.39 18.05
CA SER A 149 -5.26 -4.00 18.36
C SER A 149 -4.70 -3.22 17.15
N LEU A 150 -4.05 -3.88 16.19
CA LEU A 150 -3.73 -3.23 14.91
C LEU A 150 -4.98 -3.07 14.05
N PHE A 151 -5.74 -4.15 13.88
CA PHE A 151 -6.84 -4.21 12.91
C PHE A 151 -8.05 -3.34 13.29
N GLU A 152 -8.30 -3.11 14.58
CA GLU A 152 -9.36 -2.19 15.01
C GLU A 152 -9.12 -0.73 14.58
N ASN A 153 -7.88 -0.38 14.23
CA ASN A 153 -7.52 0.96 13.78
C ASN A 153 -7.75 1.18 12.27
N TYR A 154 -8.01 0.10 11.52
CA TYR A 154 -8.25 0.18 10.09
C TYR A 154 -9.67 0.68 9.77
N LYS A 155 -9.76 1.70 8.91
CA LYS A 155 -11.03 2.19 8.37
C LYS A 155 -11.19 1.73 6.92
N ALA A 156 -12.15 0.83 6.70
CA ALA A 156 -12.47 0.35 5.38
C ALA A 156 -13.07 1.46 4.47
N PRO A 157 -12.88 1.39 3.15
CA PRO A 157 -13.48 2.32 2.21
C PRO A 157 -15.02 2.31 2.27
N ARG A 158 -15.64 3.47 2.03
CA ARG A 158 -17.12 3.62 2.02
C ARG A 158 -17.85 2.93 0.85
N TYR A 159 -17.12 2.27 -0.04
CA TYR A 159 -17.67 1.64 -1.25
C TYR A 159 -17.85 0.15 -1.02
N MET A 160 -19.02 -0.22 -0.51
CA MET A 160 -19.40 -1.63 -0.34
C MET A 160 -20.34 -2.08 -1.46
N LEU A 161 -20.27 -3.34 -1.85
CA LEU A 161 -21.22 -3.90 -2.79
C LEU A 161 -22.49 -4.35 -2.07
N PRO A 162 -23.68 -4.19 -2.67
CA PRO A 162 -24.92 -4.69 -2.06
C PRO A 162 -24.84 -6.18 -1.74
N HIS A 163 -25.37 -6.57 -0.57
CA HIS A 163 -25.40 -7.97 -0.10
C HIS A 163 -24.03 -8.62 0.11
N THR A 164 -23.00 -7.82 0.37
CA THR A 164 -21.65 -8.31 0.70
C THR A 164 -21.19 -7.83 2.06
N THR A 165 -20.26 -8.57 2.65
CA THR A 165 -19.53 -8.19 3.87
C THR A 165 -18.03 -8.28 3.60
N GLY A 166 -17.25 -7.37 4.19
CA GLY A 166 -15.81 -7.39 4.05
C GLY A 166 -15.19 -8.60 4.78
N ALA A 167 -14.29 -9.30 4.09
CA ALA A 167 -13.33 -10.21 4.69
C ALA A 167 -11.94 -9.62 4.43
N TYR A 168 -11.25 -9.23 5.49
CA TYR A 168 -9.97 -8.52 5.38
C TYR A 168 -8.80 -9.48 5.50
N SER A 169 -7.69 -9.11 4.87
CA SER A 169 -6.39 -9.74 5.05
C SER A 169 -5.34 -8.64 5.13
N PHE A 170 -4.36 -8.82 6.00
CA PHE A 170 -3.20 -7.96 6.12
C PHE A 170 -1.97 -8.67 5.58
N GLY A 171 -1.04 -7.93 4.97
CA GLY A 171 0.20 -8.56 4.56
C GLY A 171 1.36 -7.63 4.29
N ILE A 172 2.54 -8.24 4.35
CA ILE A 172 3.85 -7.62 4.20
C ILE A 172 4.67 -8.56 3.32
N ALA A 173 5.35 -8.00 2.33
CA ALA A 173 6.15 -8.76 1.37
C ALA A 173 7.40 -7.97 0.97
N GLY A 174 8.45 -8.68 0.61
CA GLY A 174 9.70 -8.08 0.14
C GLY A 174 9.58 -7.57 -1.30
N PRO A 175 10.43 -6.63 -1.73
CA PRO A 175 10.47 -6.18 -3.13
C PRO A 175 10.60 -7.35 -4.11
N GLY A 176 9.95 -7.26 -5.27
CA GLY A 176 9.95 -8.33 -6.27
C GLY A 176 8.99 -9.50 -5.97
N THR A 177 8.34 -9.53 -4.81
CA THR A 177 7.28 -10.50 -4.54
C THR A 177 6.02 -10.15 -5.33
N GLY A 178 5.34 -11.16 -5.86
CA GLY A 178 4.06 -11.01 -6.55
C GLY A 178 3.19 -12.25 -6.37
N VAL A 179 1.92 -12.15 -6.79
CA VAL A 179 1.03 -13.32 -6.89
C VAL A 179 0.71 -13.52 -8.36
N PRO A 180 0.82 -14.73 -8.91
CA PRO A 180 0.45 -15.02 -10.29
C PRO A 180 -0.98 -14.58 -10.60
N PHE A 181 -1.24 -14.25 -11.86
CA PHE A 181 -2.57 -13.88 -12.31
C PHE A 181 -3.59 -14.97 -11.96
N HIS A 182 -4.69 -14.55 -11.33
CA HIS A 182 -5.79 -15.43 -10.93
C HIS A 182 -7.09 -14.62 -10.82
N TRP A 183 -8.21 -15.34 -10.69
CA TRP A 183 -9.53 -14.74 -10.57
C TRP A 183 -10.07 -14.92 -9.15
N HIS A 184 -10.72 -13.90 -8.63
CA HIS A 184 -11.42 -13.93 -7.35
C HIS A 184 -12.73 -13.13 -7.45
N GLY A 185 -13.55 -13.16 -6.39
CA GLY A 185 -14.74 -12.30 -6.28
C GLY A 185 -14.36 -10.81 -6.25
N PRO A 186 -15.31 -9.87 -6.07
CA PRO A 186 -14.94 -8.46 -5.95
C PRO A 186 -14.01 -8.22 -4.75
N GLY A 187 -12.98 -7.39 -4.93
CA GLY A 187 -12.01 -7.07 -3.90
C GLY A 187 -11.36 -5.72 -4.11
N TYR A 188 -10.73 -5.19 -3.07
CA TYR A 188 -9.92 -3.99 -3.14
C TYR A 188 -8.58 -4.24 -2.43
N SER A 189 -7.56 -3.46 -2.75
CA SER A 189 -6.28 -3.47 -2.07
C SER A 189 -5.89 -2.04 -1.72
N GLU A 190 -5.53 -1.79 -0.46
CA GLU A 190 -5.00 -0.52 0.02
C GLU A 190 -3.49 -0.67 0.27
N ILE A 191 -2.70 0.26 -0.26
CA ILE A 191 -1.25 0.28 -0.06
C ILE A 191 -0.95 1.22 1.10
N ILE A 192 -0.43 0.67 2.21
CA ILE A 192 -0.06 1.45 3.40
C ILE A 192 1.35 2.03 3.25
N TYR A 193 2.29 1.18 2.83
CA TYR A 193 3.66 1.54 2.47
C TYR A 193 4.08 0.80 1.20
N GLY A 194 4.98 1.41 0.43
CA GLY A 194 5.52 0.84 -0.81
C GLY A 194 4.62 1.04 -2.03
N ARG A 195 4.80 0.19 -3.04
CA ARG A 195 4.05 0.19 -4.30
C ARG A 195 3.81 -1.22 -4.80
N LYS A 196 2.72 -1.42 -5.54
CA LYS A 196 2.45 -2.64 -6.31
C LYS A 196 2.19 -2.25 -7.75
N VAL A 197 2.64 -3.09 -8.67
CA VAL A 197 2.42 -2.94 -10.10
C VAL A 197 1.60 -4.13 -10.57
N ASN A 198 0.67 -3.88 -11.47
CA ASN A 198 -0.06 -4.93 -12.16
C ASN A 198 0.44 -4.98 -13.59
N ASN A 199 1.34 -5.92 -13.89
CA ASN A 199 1.82 -6.15 -15.26
C ASN A 199 0.79 -7.06 -15.96
N THR A 200 -0.09 -6.44 -16.74
CA THR A 200 -1.05 -7.12 -17.62
C THR A 200 -0.62 -7.04 -19.07
#